data_AF-A0A6L5F9U5-F1
#
_entry.id   AF-A0A6L5F9U5-F1
#
_cell.length_a   1.000
_cell.length_b   1.000
_cell.length_c   1.000
_cell.angle_alpha   90.00
_cell.angle_beta   90.00
_cell.angle_gamma   90.00
#
_symmetry.space_group_name_H-M   'P 1'
#
loop_
_entity.id
_entity.type
_entity.pdbx_description
1 polymer ?
#
loop_
_entity_poly.entity_id
_entity_poly.type
_entity_poly.pdbx_seq_one_letter_code
_entity_poly.pdbx_strand_id
1 'polypeptide(L)'
;MPTLEEFCTVEATMAPRIVGKGPAGMRIDFPFEGKAMGPHWEGERPVSGVDYVTVRADGNMDLDIRGTIGAKRETIGYRATGVSIANDDGSANPQELVTFQTGNEDFAWLNDVVGVALGSGAEGVLKMTFHIVRP
;
A
#
# COMPACT_ATOMS: atom_id res chain seq x y z
N MET A 1 18.46 9.19 -15.50
CA MET A 1 18.46 7.95 -14.70
C MET A 1 17.26 8.10 -13.79
N PRO A 2 16.36 7.12 -13.71
CA PRO A 2 15.16 7.28 -12.92
C PRO A 2 15.51 7.52 -11.45
N THR A 3 14.79 8.42 -10.80
CA THR A 3 14.92 8.71 -9.37
C THR A 3 13.61 8.44 -8.64
N LEU A 4 13.71 8.27 -7.32
CA LEU A 4 12.57 8.10 -6.43
C LEU A 4 12.43 9.37 -5.58
N GLU A 5 11.29 10.04 -5.71
CA GLU A 5 10.89 11.16 -4.87
C GLU A 5 9.90 10.65 -3.83
N GLU A 6 10.15 10.88 -2.54
CA GLU A 6 9.19 10.52 -1.49
C GLU A 6 7.87 11.28 -1.68
N PHE A 7 6.75 10.56 -1.66
CA PHE A 7 5.40 11.12 -1.72
C PHE A 7 4.77 11.22 -0.34
N CYS A 8 4.75 10.10 0.40
CA CYS A 8 4.21 10.05 1.76
C CYS A 8 4.63 8.79 2.48
N THR A 9 4.55 8.82 3.80
CA THR A 9 4.55 7.64 4.66
C THR A 9 3.12 7.27 5.04
N VAL A 10 2.88 5.99 5.28
CA VAL A 10 1.62 5.44 5.77
C VAL A 10 1.91 4.56 6.97
N GLU A 11 1.18 4.78 8.06
CA GLU A 11 1.09 3.85 9.19
C GLU A 11 -0.37 3.41 9.35
N ALA A 12 -0.61 2.10 9.33
CA ALA A 12 -1.95 1.53 9.38
C ALA A 12 -2.00 0.27 10.24
N THR A 13 -3.17 0.00 10.81
CA THR A 13 -3.47 -1.29 11.45
C THR A 13 -4.23 -2.18 10.48
N MET A 14 -3.99 -3.48 10.55
CA MET A 14 -4.59 -4.49 9.68
C MET A 14 -5.49 -5.43 10.48
N ALA A 15 -6.62 -5.82 9.89
CA ALA A 15 -7.56 -6.77 10.47
C ALA A 15 -7.71 -8.00 9.56
N PRO A 16 -6.88 -9.05 9.73
CA PRO A 16 -6.85 -10.18 8.80
C PRO A 16 -8.18 -10.92 8.74
N ARG A 17 -8.64 -11.22 7.52
CA ARG A 17 -9.79 -12.07 7.25
C ARG A 17 -9.34 -13.24 6.40
N ILE A 18 -9.38 -14.44 6.98
CA ILE A 18 -8.96 -15.66 6.29
C ILE A 18 -10.07 -16.08 5.32
N VAL A 19 -9.76 -16.07 4.02
CA VAL A 19 -10.65 -16.64 2.99
C VAL A 19 -10.41 -18.14 2.88
N GLY A 20 -9.15 -18.57 2.97
CA GLY A 20 -8.76 -19.98 3.02
C GLY A 20 -7.88 -20.42 1.84
N LYS A 21 -7.63 -21.73 1.76
CA LYS A 21 -6.77 -22.32 0.74
C LYS A 21 -7.50 -22.42 -0.60
N GLY A 22 -6.92 -21.79 -1.63
CA GLY A 22 -7.34 -21.92 -3.03
C GLY A 22 -6.24 -22.53 -3.92
N PRO A 23 -6.49 -22.65 -5.24
CA PRO A 23 -5.51 -23.21 -6.18
C PRO A 23 -4.19 -22.44 -6.25
N ALA A 24 -4.22 -21.12 -5.99
CA ALA A 24 -3.04 -20.25 -6.05
C ALA A 24 -2.25 -20.18 -4.72
N GLY A 25 -2.83 -20.62 -3.60
CA GLY A 25 -2.24 -20.45 -2.27
C GLY A 25 -3.26 -20.20 -1.17
N MET A 26 -2.80 -19.78 0.02
CA MET A 26 -3.68 -19.34 1.10
C MET A 26 -4.09 -17.88 0.85
N ARG A 27 -5.39 -17.62 0.75
CA ARG A 27 -5.91 -16.25 0.56
C ARG A 27 -6.30 -15.64 1.91
N ILE A 28 -5.73 -14.47 2.17
CA ILE A 28 -6.04 -13.63 3.33
C ILE A 28 -6.33 -12.23 2.82
N ASP A 29 -7.48 -11.67 3.19
CA ASP A 29 -7.77 -10.27 2.94
C ASP A 29 -7.35 -9.45 4.17
N PHE A 30 -6.53 -8.42 3.99
CA PHE A 30 -6.13 -7.48 5.03
C PHE A 30 -6.80 -6.12 4.80
N PRO A 31 -8.04 -5.91 5.28
CA PRO A 31 -8.54 -4.58 5.55
C PRO A 31 -7.55 -3.79 6.42
N PHE A 32 -7.28 -2.55 6.04
CA PHE A 32 -6.42 -1.65 6.79
C PHE A 32 -7.03 -0.27 6.95
N GLU A 33 -6.73 0.37 8.08
CA GLU A 33 -7.07 1.76 8.38
C GLU A 33 -5.89 2.43 9.09
N GLY A 34 -5.66 3.70 8.80
CA GLY A 34 -4.45 4.37 9.26
C GLY A 34 -4.37 5.83 8.84
N LYS A 35 -3.13 6.31 8.79
CA LYS A 35 -2.81 7.70 8.52
C LYS A 35 -1.65 7.81 7.54
N ALA A 36 -1.72 8.81 6.67
CA ALA A 36 -0.63 9.22 5.81
C ALA A 36 -0.08 10.58 6.23
N MET A 37 1.23 10.73 6.14
CA MET A 37 1.96 11.99 6.33
C MET A 37 2.87 12.22 5.13
N GLY A 38 2.95 13.44 4.63
CA GLY A 38 3.80 13.73 3.47
C GLY A 38 3.99 15.23 3.24
N PRO A 39 4.99 15.62 2.45
CA PRO A 39 5.32 17.02 2.18
C PRO A 39 4.26 17.76 1.34
N HIS A 40 3.29 17.05 0.76
CA HIS A 40 2.30 17.63 -0.17
C HIS A 40 1.00 18.08 0.50
N TRP A 41 0.86 17.92 1.82
CA TRP A 41 -0.28 18.44 2.60
C TRP A 41 0.13 18.71 4.05
N GLU A 42 -0.67 19.48 4.79
CA GLU A 42 -0.47 19.71 6.21
C GLU A 42 -1.17 18.63 7.06
N GLY A 43 -0.47 18.12 8.07
CA GLY A 43 -1.02 17.16 9.03
C GLY A 43 -1.18 15.74 8.51
N GLU A 44 -2.03 14.97 9.18
CA GLU A 44 -2.31 13.57 8.85
C GLU A 44 -3.56 13.46 7.98
N ARG A 45 -3.51 12.59 6.96
CA ARG A 45 -4.69 12.21 6.17
C ARG A 45 -5.12 10.79 6.51
N PRO A 46 -6.43 10.49 6.60
CA PRO A 46 -6.87 9.13 6.80
C PRO A 46 -6.47 8.26 5.61
N VAL A 47 -6.13 7.01 5.89
CA VAL A 47 -5.87 5.97 4.90
C VAL A 47 -6.75 4.78 5.20
N SER A 48 -7.32 4.18 4.17
CA SER A 48 -8.03 2.91 4.31
C SER A 48 -8.03 2.12 3.01
N GLY A 49 -8.24 0.81 3.11
CA GLY A 49 -8.29 -0.07 1.96
C GLY A 49 -8.28 -1.54 2.33
N VAL A 50 -8.05 -2.38 1.33
CA VAL A 50 -7.88 -3.82 1.50
C VAL A 50 -6.72 -4.28 0.63
N ASP A 51 -5.82 -5.08 1.21
CA ASP A 51 -4.88 -5.90 0.47
C ASP A 51 -5.41 -7.34 0.36
N TYR A 52 -5.42 -7.86 -0.86
CA TYR A 52 -5.99 -9.13 -1.25
C TYR A 52 -4.89 -10.20 -1.41
N VAL A 53 -4.19 -10.47 -0.31
CA VAL A 53 -2.95 -11.25 -0.27
C VAL A 53 -3.15 -12.72 -0.62
N THR A 54 -2.26 -13.24 -1.47
CA THR A 54 -2.09 -14.68 -1.67
C THR A 54 -0.75 -15.14 -1.11
N VAL A 55 -0.77 -15.93 -0.04
CA VAL A 55 0.43 -16.60 0.48
C VAL A 55 0.74 -17.80 -0.42
N ARG A 56 1.89 -17.73 -1.08
CA ARG A 56 2.41 -18.72 -2.02
C ARG A 56 2.96 -19.95 -1.30
N ALA A 57 3.33 -20.96 -2.09
CA ALA A 57 3.94 -22.19 -1.57
C ALA A 57 5.32 -21.99 -0.93
N ASP A 58 6.04 -20.91 -1.30
CA ASP A 58 7.33 -20.53 -0.70
C ASP A 58 7.16 -19.67 0.57
N GLY A 59 5.93 -19.44 1.04
CA GLY A 59 5.62 -18.62 2.21
C GLY A 59 5.58 -17.11 1.94
N ASN A 60 6.08 -16.66 0.80
CA ASN A 60 6.00 -15.26 0.39
C ASN A 60 4.60 -14.90 -0.10
N MET A 61 4.33 -13.60 -0.22
CA MET A 61 3.00 -13.08 -0.46
C MET A 61 2.94 -12.31 -1.77
N ASP A 62 1.98 -12.65 -2.63
CA ASP A 62 1.60 -11.81 -3.77
C ASP A 62 0.52 -10.82 -3.31
N LEU A 63 0.71 -9.53 -3.62
CA LEU A 63 -0.11 -8.43 -3.12
C LEU A 63 -1.04 -7.85 -4.21
N ASP A 64 -2.26 -7.47 -3.83
CA ASP A 64 -3.24 -6.78 -4.67
C ASP A 64 -4.03 -5.80 -3.80
N ILE A 65 -3.64 -4.53 -3.85
CA ILE A 65 -4.12 -3.50 -2.94
C ILE A 65 -5.10 -2.58 -3.67
N ARG A 66 -6.18 -2.24 -2.98
CA ARG A 66 -7.03 -1.11 -3.32
C ARG A 66 -7.21 -0.25 -2.08
N GLY A 67 -6.75 0.99 -2.14
CA GLY A 67 -6.82 1.90 -1.02
C GLY A 67 -7.13 3.33 -1.41
N THR A 68 -7.31 4.16 -0.40
CA THR A 68 -7.55 5.59 -0.50
C THR A 68 -6.73 6.35 0.53
N ILE A 69 -6.19 7.50 0.14
CA ILE A 69 -5.56 8.49 1.02
C ILE A 69 -6.44 9.74 1.01
N GLY A 70 -6.73 10.30 2.18
CA GLY A 70 -7.61 11.45 2.33
C GLY A 70 -9.09 11.08 2.30
N ALA A 71 -9.96 12.09 2.30
CA ALA A 71 -11.40 11.90 2.32
C ALA A 71 -12.12 12.98 1.49
N LYS A 72 -13.36 12.69 1.10
CA LYS A 72 -14.23 13.62 0.35
C LYS A 72 -13.54 14.08 -0.95
N ARG A 73 -13.45 15.39 -1.19
CA ARG A 73 -12.85 15.97 -2.42
C ARG A 73 -11.33 15.80 -2.49
N GLU A 74 -10.68 15.55 -1.35
CA GLU A 74 -9.22 15.36 -1.30
C GLU A 74 -8.78 13.90 -1.47
N THR A 75 -9.72 13.00 -1.81
CA THR A 75 -9.43 11.58 -1.90
C THR A 75 -8.50 11.28 -3.08
N ILE A 76 -7.43 10.56 -2.79
CA ILE A 76 -6.53 9.92 -3.76
C ILE A 76 -6.79 8.43 -3.65
N GLY A 77 -7.42 7.84 -4.67
CA GLY A 77 -7.49 6.39 -4.80
C GLY A 77 -6.17 5.85 -5.30
N TYR A 78 -5.77 4.67 -4.85
CA TYR A 78 -4.62 3.98 -5.39
C TYR A 78 -4.90 2.49 -5.55
N ARG A 79 -4.22 1.90 -6.55
CA ARG A 79 -4.09 0.46 -6.71
C ARG A 79 -2.62 0.11 -6.66
N ALA A 80 -2.31 -0.97 -5.98
CA ALA A 80 -0.95 -1.46 -5.96
C ALA A 80 -0.88 -2.97 -6.13
N THR A 81 0.23 -3.45 -6.66
CA THR A 81 0.53 -4.88 -6.76
C THR A 81 2.00 -5.08 -6.46
N GLY A 82 2.35 -6.22 -5.90
CA GLY A 82 3.71 -6.41 -5.42
C GLY A 82 3.96 -7.78 -4.83
N VAL A 83 5.09 -7.84 -4.13
CA VAL A 83 5.51 -9.00 -3.36
C VAL A 83 5.83 -8.56 -1.94
N SER A 84 5.51 -9.39 -0.97
CA SER A 84 6.00 -9.23 0.39
C SER A 84 6.76 -10.47 0.82
N ILE A 85 7.98 -10.25 1.30
CA ILE A 85 8.83 -11.31 1.83
C ILE A 85 8.45 -11.53 3.28
N ALA A 86 7.99 -12.73 3.62
CA ALA A 86 7.69 -13.11 4.99
C ALA A 86 8.98 -13.56 5.69
N ASN A 87 9.18 -13.10 6.91
CA ASN A 87 10.35 -13.42 7.72
C ASN A 87 9.99 -14.41 8.84
N ASP A 88 10.99 -15.15 9.32
CA ASP A 88 10.83 -16.16 10.38
C ASP A 88 10.34 -15.57 11.72
N ASP A 89 10.56 -14.27 11.94
CA ASP A 89 10.11 -13.54 13.13
C ASP A 89 8.65 -13.07 13.06
N GLY A 90 7.94 -13.41 11.97
CA GLY A 90 6.55 -13.00 11.74
C GLY A 90 6.40 -11.58 11.18
N SER A 91 7.51 -10.89 10.90
CA SER A 91 7.49 -9.65 10.12
C SER A 91 7.42 -9.92 8.62
N ALA A 92 7.14 -8.89 7.83
CA ALA A 92 7.15 -8.96 6.38
C ALA A 92 7.67 -7.67 5.74
N ASN A 93 8.24 -7.78 4.54
CA ASN A 93 8.80 -6.66 3.78
C ASN A 93 8.09 -6.49 2.43
N PRO A 94 6.98 -5.74 2.38
CA PRO A 94 6.26 -5.43 1.15
C PRO A 94 7.05 -4.51 0.23
N GLN A 95 6.94 -4.80 -1.07
CA GLN A 95 7.43 -3.98 -2.18
C GLN A 95 6.37 -3.94 -3.26
N GLU A 96 5.90 -2.74 -3.58
CA GLU A 96 4.69 -2.52 -4.38
C GLU A 96 4.95 -1.55 -5.54
N LEU A 97 4.35 -1.83 -6.69
CA LEU A 97 4.12 -0.88 -7.77
C LEU A 97 2.76 -0.23 -7.55
N VAL A 98 2.71 1.11 -7.55
CA VAL A 98 1.52 1.90 -7.22
C VAL A 98 1.07 2.71 -8.43
N THR A 99 -0.25 2.74 -8.64
CA THR A 99 -0.93 3.65 -9.57
C THR A 99 -2.00 4.42 -8.82
N PHE A 100 -2.25 5.66 -9.23
CA PHE A 100 -3.16 6.57 -8.55
C PHE A 100 -4.34 6.95 -9.43
N GLN A 101 -5.43 7.35 -8.78
CA GLN A 101 -6.58 7.96 -9.41
C GLN A 101 -7.16 9.03 -8.47
N THR A 102 -7.22 10.27 -8.92
CA THR A 102 -7.82 11.35 -8.14
C THR A 102 -8.49 12.39 -9.03
N GLY A 103 -9.60 12.94 -8.52
CA GLY A 103 -10.26 14.13 -9.08
C GLY A 103 -9.86 15.43 -8.37
N ASN A 104 -8.90 15.39 -7.44
CA ASN A 104 -8.37 16.58 -6.80
C ASN A 104 -7.36 17.27 -7.74
N GLU A 105 -7.62 18.53 -8.08
CA GLU A 105 -6.78 19.34 -8.98
C GLU A 105 -5.35 19.51 -8.46
N ASP A 106 -5.16 19.63 -7.13
CA ASP A 106 -3.84 19.79 -6.51
C ASP A 106 -2.97 18.51 -6.66
N PHE A 107 -3.62 17.36 -6.83
CA PHE A 107 -2.98 16.05 -6.99
C PHE A 107 -3.19 15.46 -8.38
N ALA A 108 -3.68 16.23 -9.35
CA ALA A 108 -4.03 15.72 -10.68
C ALA A 108 -2.82 15.06 -11.39
N TRP A 109 -1.61 15.53 -11.10
CA TRP A 109 -0.36 14.97 -11.62
C TRP A 109 -0.10 13.51 -11.20
N LEU A 110 -0.72 13.03 -10.11
CA LEU A 110 -0.63 11.63 -9.70
C LEU A 110 -1.26 10.68 -10.72
N ASN A 111 -2.21 11.16 -11.52
CA ASN A 111 -2.86 10.35 -12.56
C ASN A 111 -1.89 9.98 -13.70
N ASP A 112 -0.76 10.70 -13.84
CA ASP A 112 0.17 10.57 -14.96
C ASP A 112 1.53 9.95 -14.56
N VAL A 113 1.63 9.40 -13.34
CA VAL A 113 2.86 8.80 -12.80
C VAL A 113 2.61 7.43 -12.19
N VAL A 114 3.68 6.64 -12.10
CA VAL A 114 3.72 5.44 -11.26
C VAL A 114 4.53 5.72 -10.00
N GLY A 115 4.15 5.03 -8.93
CA GLY A 115 4.91 5.03 -7.69
C GLY A 115 5.45 3.66 -7.34
N VAL A 116 6.32 3.62 -6.34
CA VAL A 116 6.70 2.41 -5.64
C VAL A 116 6.49 2.61 -4.15
N ALA A 117 6.02 1.59 -3.45
CA ALA A 117 5.93 1.62 -2.00
C ALA A 117 6.78 0.50 -1.39
N LEU A 118 7.55 0.84 -0.37
CA LEU A 118 8.43 -0.07 0.35
C LEU A 118 8.10 0.04 1.83
N GLY A 119 8.14 -1.08 2.56
CA GLY A 119 7.82 -1.01 3.98
C GLY A 119 8.07 -2.26 4.79
N SER A 120 7.41 -2.28 5.94
CA SER A 120 7.41 -3.39 6.88
C SER A 120 6.03 -3.61 7.48
N GLY A 121 5.68 -4.88 7.69
CA GLY A 121 4.52 -5.30 8.46
C GLY A 121 4.96 -6.15 9.64
N ALA A 122 4.50 -5.86 10.85
CA ALA A 122 4.74 -6.67 12.04
C ALA A 122 3.61 -6.45 13.06
N GLU A 123 3.21 -7.50 13.77
CA GLU A 123 2.22 -7.42 14.86
C GLU A 123 0.90 -6.72 14.46
N GLY A 124 0.47 -6.89 13.21
CA GLY A 124 -0.74 -6.27 12.68
C GLY A 124 -0.63 -4.77 12.33
N VAL A 125 0.57 -4.19 12.43
CA VAL A 125 0.87 -2.82 12.01
C VAL A 125 1.65 -2.84 10.71
N LEU A 126 1.25 -2.00 9.76
CA LEU A 126 1.89 -1.76 8.48
C LEU A 126 2.53 -0.36 8.48
N LYS A 127 3.78 -0.28 8.03
CA LYS A 127 4.50 0.98 7.77
C LYS A 127 5.04 0.99 6.35
N MET A 128 4.60 1.93 5.54
CA MET A 128 5.00 2.06 4.13
C MET A 128 5.53 3.45 3.83
N THR A 129 6.51 3.54 2.93
CA THR A 129 6.90 4.79 2.29
C THR A 129 6.61 4.70 0.80
N PHE A 130 5.73 5.57 0.32
CA PHE A 130 5.37 5.73 -1.08
C PHE A 130 6.32 6.72 -1.72
N HIS A 131 6.82 6.36 -2.89
CA HIS A 131 7.68 7.19 -3.73
C HIS A 131 7.08 7.32 -5.12
N ILE A 132 7.34 8.44 -5.79
CA ILE A 132 7.05 8.65 -7.21
C ILE A 132 8.30 8.39 -8.03
N VAL A 133 8.14 7.70 -9.15
CA VAL A 133 9.20 7.52 -10.14
C VAL A 133 9.31 8.77 -11.01
N ARG A 134 10.51 9.36 -11.09
CA ARG A 134 10.83 10.52 -11.94
C ARG A 134 11.84 10.13 -13.03
N PRO A 135 11.77 10.73 -14.24
CA PRO A 135 12.67 10.43 -15.36
C PRO A 135 14.13 10.89 -15.17
#